data_AF-A0AAQ4CQ52-F1
#
_entry.id   AF-A0AAQ4CQ52-F1
#
_cell.length_a   1.000
_cell.length_b   1.000
_cell.length_c   1.000
_cell.angle_alpha   90.00
_cell.angle_beta   90.00
_cell.angle_gamma   90.00
#
_symmetry.space_group_name_H-M   'P 1'
#
loop_
_entity.id
_entity.type
_entity.pdbx_description
1 polymer ?
#
loop_
_entity_poly.entity_id
_entity_poly.type
_entity_poly.pdbx_seq_one_letter_code
_entity_poly.pdbx_strand_id
1 'polypeptide(L)'
;MIDANKVFQNLEYILNYNKRMLVNKKQIEIIWAVMPWENIVKGFAKIDNTILPLYVGVFDDVVEIRIGDVEFELSEDTIKTALEEIANE
;
A
#
# COMPACT_ATOMS: atom_id res chain seq x y z
N MET A 1 -4.49 13.96 8.10
CA MET A 1 -4.27 14.05 6.64
C MET A 1 -3.08 13.19 6.31
N ILE A 2 -3.32 12.16 5.52
CA ILE A 2 -2.31 11.19 5.10
C ILE A 2 -1.40 11.84 4.04
N ASP A 3 -0.10 11.74 4.22
CA ASP A 3 0.89 12.24 3.26
C ASP A 3 1.07 11.21 2.13
N ALA A 4 0.56 11.53 0.95
CA ALA A 4 0.62 10.66 -0.23
C ALA A 4 2.06 10.33 -0.67
N ASN A 5 3.02 11.26 -0.50
CA ASN A 5 4.42 10.98 -0.84
C ASN A 5 5.01 9.94 0.11
N LYS A 6 4.73 10.05 1.42
CA LYS A 6 5.19 9.07 2.41
C LYS A 6 4.55 7.71 2.18
N VAL A 7 3.26 7.66 1.85
CA VAL A 7 2.59 6.41 1.48
C VAL A 7 3.26 5.80 0.26
N PHE A 8 3.49 6.58 -0.80
CA PHE A 8 4.12 6.09 -2.02
C PHE A 8 5.54 5.55 -1.78
N GLN A 9 6.37 6.28 -1.05
CA GLN A 9 7.75 5.87 -0.74
C GLN A 9 7.84 4.59 0.10
N ASN A 10 6.81 4.31 0.91
CA ASN A 10 6.78 3.18 1.84
C ASN A 10 5.71 2.14 1.48
N LEU A 11 5.20 2.19 0.25
CA LEU A 11 3.97 1.48 -0.12
C LEU A 11 4.08 -0.03 0.08
N GLU A 12 5.22 -0.63 -0.28
CA GLU A 12 5.44 -2.07 -0.10
C GLU A 12 5.40 -2.47 1.38
N TYR A 13 6.07 -1.71 2.25
CA TYR A 13 6.06 -1.95 3.68
C TYR A 13 4.64 -1.84 4.23
N ILE A 14 3.92 -0.75 3.91
CA ILE A 14 2.54 -0.51 4.37
C ILE A 14 1.61 -1.66 3.95
N LEU A 15 1.72 -2.13 2.71
CA LEU A 15 0.91 -3.25 2.20
C LEU A 15 1.19 -4.55 2.98
N ASN A 16 2.45 -4.80 3.33
CA ASN A 16 2.85 -5.98 4.09
C ASN A 16 2.63 -5.85 5.60
N TYR A 17 2.54 -4.62 6.13
CA TYR A 17 2.19 -4.34 7.52
C TYR A 17 0.73 -4.72 7.84
N ASN A 18 -0.14 -4.73 6.83
CA ASN A 18 -1.54 -5.10 7.01
C ASN A 18 -1.68 -6.54 7.56
N LYS A 19 -2.30 -6.67 8.74
CA LYS A 19 -2.54 -7.95 9.43
C LYS A 19 -3.18 -9.03 8.55
N ARG A 20 -3.98 -8.65 7.55
CA ARG A 20 -4.60 -9.62 6.62
C ARG A 20 -3.56 -10.30 5.71
N MET A 21 -2.47 -9.61 5.36
CA MET A 21 -1.35 -10.18 4.62
C MET A 21 -0.47 -11.06 5.53
N LEU A 22 -0.28 -10.64 6.79
CA LEU A 22 0.45 -11.42 7.80
C LEU A 22 -0.18 -12.81 8.04
N VAL A 23 -1.52 -12.91 8.04
CA VAL A 23 -2.23 -14.19 8.25
C VAL A 23 -1.98 -15.18 7.11
N ASN A 24 -1.84 -14.72 5.87
CA ASN A 24 -1.65 -15.59 4.71
C ASN A 24 -0.18 -15.85 4.35
N LYS A 25 0.79 -15.23 5.06
CA LYS A 25 2.24 -15.28 4.79
C LYS A 25 2.62 -15.01 3.33
N LYS A 26 1.79 -14.24 2.62
CA LYS A 26 2.07 -13.81 1.25
C LYS A 26 2.72 -12.44 1.33
N GLN A 27 3.90 -12.31 0.76
CA GLN A 27 4.57 -11.02 0.63
C GLN A 27 4.10 -10.36 -0.66
N ILE A 28 3.76 -9.08 -0.58
CA ILE A 28 3.54 -8.23 -1.75
C ILE A 28 4.89 -7.62 -2.14
N GLU A 29 5.29 -7.79 -3.39
CA GLU A 29 6.46 -7.15 -4.00
C GLU A 29 5.99 -6.13 -5.03
N ILE A 30 6.39 -4.86 -4.91
CA ILE A 30 6.05 -3.82 -5.90
C ILE A 30 7.05 -3.86 -7.04
N ILE A 31 6.62 -4.36 -8.19
CA ILE A 31 7.48 -4.49 -9.38
C ILE A 31 7.73 -3.12 -10.03
N TRP A 32 6.68 -2.30 -10.08
CA TRP A 32 6.73 -0.97 -10.66
C TRP A 32 5.56 -0.15 -10.12
N ALA A 33 5.80 1.11 -9.79
CA ALA A 33 4.74 2.03 -9.39
C ALA A 33 5.10 3.47 -9.75
N VAL A 34 4.08 4.25 -10.11
CA VAL A 34 4.18 5.69 -10.41
C VAL A 34 3.00 6.41 -9.79
N MET A 35 3.20 7.68 -9.45
CA MET A 35 2.17 8.55 -8.91
C MET A 35 1.79 9.63 -9.95
N PRO A 36 0.92 9.31 -10.93
CA PRO A 36 0.56 10.24 -12.01
C PRO A 36 -0.20 11.48 -11.53
N TRP A 37 -0.87 11.39 -10.38
CA TRP A 37 -1.53 12.50 -9.70
C TRP A 37 -1.11 12.48 -8.23
N GLU A 38 -1.14 13.64 -7.56
CA GLU A 38 -0.59 13.85 -6.21
C GLU A 38 -1.05 12.83 -5.16
N ASN A 39 -2.18 12.16 -5.39
CA ASN A 39 -2.79 11.23 -4.45
C ASN A 39 -3.19 9.87 -5.08
N ILE A 40 -2.75 9.57 -6.30
CA ILE A 40 -3.09 8.31 -6.99
C ILE A 40 -1.80 7.62 -7.42
N VAL A 41 -1.59 6.40 -6.95
CA VAL A 41 -0.52 5.50 -7.40
C VAL A 41 -1.08 4.45 -8.34
N LYS A 42 -0.38 4.21 -9.44
CA LYS A 42 -0.64 3.11 -10.38
C LYS A 42 0.61 2.26 -10.53
N GLY A 43 0.45 0.95 -10.62
CA GLY A 43 1.60 0.07 -10.68
C GLY A 43 1.26 -1.38 -10.99
N PHE A 44 2.23 -2.23 -10.69
CA PHE A 44 2.11 -3.67 -10.68
C PHE A 44 2.68 -4.22 -9.38
N ALA A 45 1.92 -5.08 -8.72
CA ALA A 45 2.33 -5.82 -7.55
C ALA A 45 2.43 -7.31 -7.91
N LYS A 46 3.46 -7.97 -7.40
CA LYS A 46 3.60 -9.41 -7.47
C LYS A 46 3.19 -10.01 -6.13
N ILE A 47 2.28 -10.97 -6.20
CA ILE A 47 1.83 -11.77 -5.07
C ILE A 47 2.07 -13.22 -5.47
N ASP A 48 2.93 -13.92 -4.72
CA ASP A 48 3.47 -15.22 -5.14
C ASP A 48 4.14 -15.15 -6.53
N ASN A 49 3.63 -15.94 -7.48
CA ASN A 49 4.12 -16.02 -8.85
C ASN A 49 3.21 -15.25 -9.83
N THR A 50 2.28 -14.44 -9.33
CA THR A 50 1.32 -13.71 -10.15
C THR A 50 1.59 -12.21 -10.07
N ILE A 51 1.71 -11.56 -11.23
CA ILE A 51 1.81 -10.10 -11.34
C ILE A 51 0.42 -9.55 -11.62
N LEU A 52 -0.03 -8.62 -10.79
CA LEU A 52 -1.36 -8.03 -10.83
C LEU A 52 -1.26 -6.49 -10.94
N PRO A 53 -2.21 -5.84 -11.62
CA PRO A 53 -2.28 -4.39 -11.62
C PRO A 53 -2.56 -3.88 -10.20
N LEU A 54 -1.85 -2.82 -9.80
CA LEU A 54 -1.97 -2.13 -8.52
C LEU A 54 -2.53 -0.73 -8.75
N TYR A 55 -3.52 -0.36 -7.95
CA TYR A 55 -4.04 0.98 -7.84
C TYR A 55 -4.15 1.37 -6.38
N VAL A 56 -3.71 2.58 -6.04
CA VAL A 56 -3.82 3.12 -4.68
C VAL A 56 -4.33 4.55 -4.74
N GLY A 57 -5.40 4.83 -4.00
CA GLY A 57 -5.90 6.18 -3.76
C GLY A 57 -5.58 6.61 -2.34
N VAL A 58 -4.93 7.75 -2.18
CA VAL A 58 -4.64 8.34 -0.86
C VAL A 58 -5.62 9.48 -0.60
N PHE A 59 -6.41 9.36 0.45
CA PHE A 59 -7.37 10.36 0.88
C PHE A 59 -7.02 10.84 2.29
N ASP A 60 -7.76 11.82 2.81
CA ASP A 60 -7.42 12.48 4.07
C ASP A 60 -7.42 11.51 5.27
N ASP A 61 -8.29 10.51 5.25
CA ASP A 61 -8.60 9.57 6.34
C ASP A 61 -8.45 8.09 5.96
N VAL A 62 -8.27 7.77 4.68
CA VAL A 62 -8.19 6.39 4.18
C VAL A 62 -7.21 6.26 3.02
N VAL A 63 -6.61 5.07 2.90
CA VAL A 63 -5.90 4.63 1.70
C VAL A 63 -6.66 3.46 1.08
N GLU A 64 -7.21 3.70 -0.11
CA GLU A 64 -7.89 2.68 -0.92
C GLU A 64 -6.86 1.91 -1.74
N ILE A 65 -6.92 0.58 -1.72
CA ILE A 65 -5.99 -0.29 -2.43
C ILE A 65 -6.79 -1.28 -3.28
N ARG A 66 -6.42 -1.37 -4.56
CA ARG A 66 -6.90 -2.41 -5.46
C ARG A 66 -5.72 -3.17 -6.07
N ILE A 67 -5.73 -4.49 -5.94
CA ILE A 67 -4.74 -5.40 -6.54
C ILE A 67 -5.48 -6.46 -7.34
N GLY A 68 -5.39 -6.40 -8.67
CA GLY A 68 -6.23 -7.23 -9.55
C GLY A 68 -7.71 -6.95 -9.27
N ASP A 69 -8.46 -8.01 -8.92
CA ASP A 69 -9.89 -7.95 -8.60
C ASP A 69 -10.18 -7.76 -7.10
N VAL A 70 -9.15 -7.64 -6.26
CA VAL A 70 -9.28 -7.47 -4.81
C VAL A 70 -9.18 -5.99 -4.46
N GLU A 71 -10.12 -5.51 -3.64
CA GLU A 71 -10.16 -4.13 -3.16
C GLU A 71 -10.33 -4.10 -1.64
N PHE A 72 -9.59 -3.21 -0.98
CA PHE A 72 -9.65 -3.00 0.45
C PHE A 72 -9.13 -1.62 0.85
N GLU A 73 -9.44 -1.23 2.07
CA GLU A 73 -9.08 0.07 2.64
C GLU A 73 -8.17 -0.09 3.85
N LEU A 74 -7.29 0.89 4.04
CA LEU A 74 -6.48 1.07 5.24
C LEU A 74 -6.86 2.39 5.91
N SER A 75 -7.23 2.33 7.19
CA SER A 75 -7.55 3.53 7.97
C SER A 75 -6.32 4.40 8.21
N GLU A 76 -6.53 5.71 8.42
CA GLU A 76 -5.47 6.64 8.81
C GLU A 76 -4.62 6.13 9.98
N ASP A 77 -5.24 5.56 11.02
CA ASP A 77 -4.52 5.00 12.17
C ASP A 77 -3.57 3.86 11.78
N THR A 78 -4.02 2.97 10.88
CA THR A 78 -3.18 1.85 10.41
C THR A 78 -1.96 2.37 9.63
N ILE A 79 -2.17 3.39 8.79
CA ILE A 79 -1.10 4.02 8.01
C ILE A 79 -0.11 4.75 8.93
N LYS A 80 -0.61 5.50 9.93
CA LYS A 80 0.22 6.21 10.90
C LYS A 80 1.10 5.24 11.68
N THR A 81 0.52 4.17 12.23
CA THR A 81 1.30 3.17 12.97
C THR A 81 2.37 2.52 12.08
N ALA A 82 2.03 2.15 10.84
CA ALA A 82 3.02 1.58 9.92
C ALA A 82 4.19 2.54 9.65
N LEU A 83 3.90 3.83 9.43
CA LEU A 83 4.94 4.85 9.17
C LEU A 83 5.77 5.17 10.41
N GLU A 84 5.18 5.10 11.61
CA GLU A 84 5.89 5.28 12.88
C GLU A 84 6.87 4.12 13.14
N GLU A 85 6.50 2.88 12.83
CA GLU A 85 7.41 1.73 12.97
C GLU A 85 8.66 1.87 12.07
N ILE A 86 8.49 2.26 10.81
CA ILE A 86 9.61 2.51 9.88
C ILE A 86 10.57 3.58 10.41
N ALA A 87 10.06 4.63 11.05
CA ALA A 87 10.89 5.73 11.57
C ALA A 87 11.75 5.33 12.79
N ASN A 88 11.42 4.22 13.43
CA ASN A 88 12.10 3.72 14.64
C ASN A 88 13.04 2.53 14.37
N GLU A 89 13.11 2.04 13.13
CA GLU A 89 14.10 1.06 12.64
C GLU A 89 15.39 1.75 12.14
#